data_AF-A0A397EUC1-F1
#
_entry.id   AF-A0A397EUC1-F1
#
_cell.length_a   1.000
_cell.length_b   1.000
_cell.length_c   1.000
_cell.angle_alpha   90.00
_cell.angle_beta   90.00
_cell.angle_gamma   90.00
#
_symmetry.space_group_name_H-M   'P 1'
#
loop_
_entity.id
_entity.type
_entity.pdbx_description
1 polymer ?
#
loop_
_entity_poly.entity_id
_entity_poly.type
_entity_poly.pdbx_seq_one_letter_code
_entity_poly.pdbx_strand_id
1 'polypeptide(L)'
;DYVPQGNRIDALNISKMYLELDEVEHSELYVVDPTLSETDRDARLAEIKAHTTAIQREVIARESTKKLANQRSAVHTFLVSAISTNLRHL
;
A
#
# COMPACT_ATOMS: atom_id res chain seq x y z
N ASP A 1 -10.43 9.54 -4.06
CA ASP A 1 -9.02 9.85 -3.77
C ASP A 1 -8.17 9.78 -5.02
N TYR A 2 -7.52 10.89 -5.39
CA TYR A 2 -6.56 10.93 -6.51
C TYR A 2 -5.16 10.70 -5.97
N VAL A 3 -4.54 9.56 -6.32
CA VAL A 3 -3.14 9.25 -6.01
C VAL A 3 -2.30 9.59 -7.24
N PRO A 4 -1.29 10.47 -7.15
CA PRO A 4 -0.40 10.79 -8.27
C PRO A 4 0.21 9.54 -8.91
N GLN A 5 0.31 9.51 -10.24
CA GLN A 5 0.64 8.29 -11.01
C GLN A 5 1.98 7.64 -10.61
N GLY A 6 3.01 8.43 -10.28
CA GLY A 6 4.29 7.89 -9.76
C GLY A 6 4.11 7.19 -8.40
N ASN A 7 3.28 7.75 -7.52
CA ASN A 7 2.97 7.16 -6.21
C ASN A 7 2.19 5.85 -6.36
N ARG A 8 1.36 5.74 -7.40
CA ARG A 8 0.61 4.53 -7.70
C ARG A 8 1.53 3.38 -8.11
N ILE A 9 2.57 3.62 -8.91
CA ILE A 9 3.53 2.58 -9.33
C ILE A 9 4.38 2.12 -8.13
N ASP A 10 4.88 3.05 -7.33
CA ASP A 10 5.63 2.72 -6.10
C ASP A 10 4.78 1.86 -5.15
N ALA A 11 3.53 2.27 -4.90
CA ALA A 11 2.61 1.55 -4.03
C ALA A 11 2.24 0.16 -4.56
N LEU A 12 2.12 -0.01 -5.89
CA LEU A 12 1.89 -1.31 -6.52
C LEU A 12 3.11 -2.23 -6.37
N ASN A 13 4.32 -1.71 -6.56
CA ASN A 13 5.54 -2.49 -6.38
C ASN A 13 5.73 -2.95 -4.92
N ILE A 14 5.47 -2.05 -3.97
CA ILE A 14 5.49 -2.38 -2.54
C ILE A 14 4.39 -3.40 -2.23
N SER A 15 3.18 -3.22 -2.74
CA SER A 15 2.09 -4.17 -2.52
C SER A 15 2.41 -5.57 -3.04
N LYS A 16 3.10 -5.68 -4.18
CA LYS A 16 3.56 -6.97 -4.70
C LYS A 16 4.50 -7.67 -3.72
N MET A 17 5.47 -6.95 -3.15
CA MET A 17 6.38 -7.49 -2.13
C MET A 17 5.63 -7.97 -0.88
N TYR A 18 4.61 -7.23 -0.41
CA TYR A 18 3.80 -7.64 0.73
C TYR A 18 2.96 -8.89 0.42
N LEU A 19 2.45 -9.03 -0.79
CA LEU A 19 1.76 -10.25 -1.22
C LEU A 19 2.71 -11.44 -1.27
N GLU A 20 3.93 -11.27 -1.79
CA GLU A 20 4.94 -12.33 -1.81
C GLU A 20 5.33 -12.78 -0.39
N LEU A 21 5.40 -11.85 0.56
CA LEU A 21 5.63 -12.18 1.98
C LEU A 21 4.44 -12.91 2.60
N ASP A 22 3.23 -12.44 2.34
CA ASP A 22 2.00 -13.06 2.85
C ASP A 22 1.81 -14.49 2.30
N GLU A 23 2.13 -14.72 1.02
CA GLU A 23 2.12 -16.06 0.42
C GLU A 23 3.14 -17.02 1.06
N VAL A 24 4.29 -16.49 1.52
CA VAL A 24 5.30 -17.30 2.23
C VAL A 24 4.87 -17.57 3.68
N GLU A 25 4.31 -16.60 4.36
CA GLU A 25 3.89 -16.70 5.77
C GLU A 25 2.60 -17.52 5.94
N HIS A 26 1.64 -17.34 5.03
CA HIS A 26 0.30 -17.94 5.05
C HIS A 26 0.08 -18.86 3.84
N SER A 27 1.09 -19.67 3.50
CA SER A 27 1.07 -20.51 2.30
C SER A 27 -0.17 -21.41 2.18
N GLU A 28 -0.70 -21.90 3.30
CA GLU A 28 -1.91 -22.70 3.39
C GLU A 28 -3.17 -21.94 2.93
N LEU A 29 -3.17 -20.61 3.04
CA LEU A 29 -4.28 -19.76 2.59
C LEU A 29 -4.39 -19.76 1.06
N TYR A 30 -3.27 -19.93 0.36
CA TYR A 30 -3.20 -19.90 -1.11
C TYR A 30 -3.36 -21.28 -1.76
N VAL A 31 -3.36 -22.35 -0.96
CA VAL A 31 -3.61 -23.71 -1.46
C VAL A 31 -5.10 -23.90 -1.71
N VAL A 32 -5.41 -24.37 -2.92
CA VAL A 32 -6.75 -24.80 -3.31
C VAL A 32 -6.75 -26.32 -3.41
N ASP A 33 -7.54 -26.99 -2.58
CA ASP A 33 -7.63 -28.44 -2.59
C ASP A 33 -8.25 -28.92 -3.92
N PRO A 34 -7.55 -29.75 -4.71
CA PRO A 34 -8.03 -30.21 -6.01
C PRO A 34 -9.26 -31.13 -5.92
N THR A 35 -9.55 -31.69 -4.74
CA THR A 35 -10.71 -32.56 -4.50
C THR A 35 -12.00 -31.78 -4.25
N LEU A 36 -11.92 -30.46 -4.06
CA LEU A 36 -13.09 -29.60 -3.89
C LEU A 36 -14.00 -29.65 -5.11
N SER A 37 -15.32 -29.58 -4.83
CA SER A 37 -16.32 -29.33 -5.86
C SER A 37 -16.05 -28.00 -6.57
N GLU A 38 -16.58 -27.82 -7.78
CA GLU A 38 -16.41 -26.58 -8.53
C GLU A 38 -16.91 -25.36 -7.75
N THR A 39 -18.08 -25.47 -7.10
CA THR A 39 -18.64 -24.41 -6.25
C THR A 39 -17.73 -24.06 -5.07
N ASP A 40 -17.19 -25.07 -4.38
CA ASP A 40 -16.33 -24.85 -3.21
C ASP A 40 -14.97 -24.29 -3.63
N ARG A 41 -14.46 -24.72 -4.79
CA ARG A 41 -13.25 -24.16 -5.40
C ARG A 41 -13.44 -22.69 -5.75
N ASP A 42 -14.56 -22.32 -6.34
CA ASP A 42 -14.88 -20.94 -6.69
C ASP A 42 -15.00 -20.07 -5.43
N ALA A 43 -15.63 -20.60 -4.37
CA ALA A 43 -15.69 -19.92 -3.07
C ALA A 43 -14.29 -19.70 -2.49
N ARG A 44 -13.40 -20.70 -2.57
CA ARG A 44 -12.01 -20.59 -2.12
C ARG A 44 -11.21 -19.57 -2.93
N LEU A 45 -11.37 -19.55 -4.25
CA LEU A 45 -10.73 -18.56 -5.11
C LEU A 45 -11.25 -17.14 -4.83
N ALA A 46 -12.54 -16.98 -4.52
CA ALA A 46 -13.11 -15.71 -4.10
C ALA A 46 -12.54 -15.21 -2.77
N GLU A 47 -12.33 -16.12 -1.81
CA GLU A 47 -11.68 -15.83 -0.52
C GLU A 47 -10.24 -15.35 -0.70
N ILE A 48 -9.42 -16.11 -1.45
CA ILE A 48 -8.02 -15.73 -1.75
C ILE A 48 -7.98 -14.37 -2.47
N LYS A 49 -8.89 -14.14 -3.42
CA LYS A 49 -9.00 -12.85 -4.11
C LYS A 49 -9.39 -11.72 -3.18
N ALA A 50 -10.30 -11.96 -2.24
CA ALA A 50 -10.70 -10.96 -1.25
C ALA A 50 -9.53 -10.60 -0.32
N HIS A 51 -8.79 -11.61 0.15
CA HIS A 51 -7.61 -11.45 1.00
C HIS A 51 -6.51 -10.64 0.32
N THR A 52 -6.09 -11.06 -0.88
CA THR A 52 -5.09 -10.35 -1.68
C THR A 52 -5.51 -8.91 -2.01
N THR A 53 -6.80 -8.69 -2.31
CA THR A 53 -7.34 -7.34 -2.53
C THR A 53 -7.29 -6.48 -1.26
N ALA A 54 -7.54 -7.06 -0.08
CA ALA A 54 -7.46 -6.36 1.19
C ALA A 54 -6.02 -5.89 1.47
N ILE A 55 -5.03 -6.77 1.30
CA ILE A 55 -3.60 -6.45 1.43
C ILE A 55 -3.22 -5.32 0.48
N GLN A 56 -3.61 -5.42 -0.80
CA GLN A 56 -3.31 -4.37 -1.79
C GLN A 56 -3.88 -3.01 -1.36
N ARG A 57 -5.14 -2.97 -0.91
CA ARG A 57 -5.77 -1.73 -0.48
C ARG A 57 -5.10 -1.14 0.75
N GLU A 58 -4.79 -1.97 1.74
CA GLU A 58 -4.11 -1.53 2.96
C GLU A 58 -2.74 -0.91 2.64
N VAL A 59 -1.92 -1.62 1.86
CA VAL A 59 -0.59 -1.14 1.49
C VAL A 59 -0.66 0.16 0.70
N ILE A 60 -1.56 0.27 -0.27
CA ILE A 60 -1.74 1.51 -1.04
C ILE A 60 -2.16 2.67 -0.13
N ALA A 61 -3.11 2.45 0.79
CA ALA A 61 -3.56 3.48 1.72
C ALA A 61 -2.43 3.93 2.66
N ARG A 62 -1.69 2.98 3.22
CA ARG A 62 -0.55 3.22 4.10
C ARG A 62 0.56 4.02 3.41
N GLU A 63 0.99 3.58 2.23
CA GLU A 63 2.07 4.25 1.49
C GLU A 63 1.64 5.63 0.98
N SER A 64 0.39 5.79 0.55
CA SER A 64 -0.17 7.10 0.19
C SER A 64 -0.16 8.07 1.38
N THR A 65 -0.54 7.58 2.57
CA THR A 65 -0.59 8.36 3.80
C THR A 65 0.82 8.78 4.25
N LYS A 66 1.76 7.85 4.22
CA LYS A 66 3.17 8.10 4.53
C LYS A 66 3.78 9.14 3.60
N LYS A 67 3.51 9.05 2.30
CA LYS A 67 4.02 10.02 1.31
C LYS A 67 3.43 11.41 1.52
N LEU A 68 2.13 11.50 1.80
CA LEU A 68 1.49 12.77 2.15
C LEU A 68 2.08 13.40 3.43
N ALA A 69 2.31 12.60 4.48
CA ALA A 69 2.94 13.07 5.71
C ALA A 69 4.36 13.63 5.44
N ASN A 70 5.15 12.93 4.62
CA ASN A 70 6.49 13.38 4.23
C ASN A 70 6.45 14.69 3.44
N GLN A 71 5.51 14.83 2.50
CA GLN A 71 5.32 16.07 1.75
C GLN A 71 4.95 17.24 2.67
N ARG A 72 4.03 17.03 3.61
CA ARG A 72 3.62 18.05 4.59
C ARG A 72 4.78 18.48 5.48
N SER A 73 5.60 17.53 5.93
CA SER A 73 6.80 17.81 6.71
C SER A 73 7.84 18.63 5.94
N ALA A 74 8.08 18.29 4.66
CA ALA A 74 8.99 19.02 3.80
C ALA A 74 8.53 20.47 3.55
N VAL A 75 7.23 20.66 3.25
CA VAL A 75 6.65 22.00 3.06
C VAL A 75 6.75 22.83 4.34
N HIS A 76 6.42 22.24 5.49
CA HIS A 76 6.52 22.92 6.78
C HIS A 76 7.97 23.38 7.05
N THR A 77 8.94 22.49 6.88
CA THR A 77 10.36 22.79 7.07
C THR A 77 10.84 23.90 6.15
N PHE A 78 10.43 23.87 4.88
CA PHE A 78 10.76 24.90 3.90
C PHE A 78 10.21 26.28 4.31
N LEU A 79 8.93 26.35 4.67
CA LEU A 79 8.29 27.61 5.09
C LEU A 79 8.92 28.19 6.35
N VAL A 80 9.14 27.37 7.37
CA VAL A 80 9.80 27.79 8.62
C VAL A 80 11.21 28.32 8.34
N SER A 81 11.96 27.66 7.45
CA SER A 81 13.30 28.09 7.06
C SER A 81 13.29 29.43 6.31
N ALA A 82 12.35 29.61 5.39
CA ALA A 82 12.19 30.85 4.64
C ALA A 82 11.82 32.03 5.56
N ILE A 83 10.86 31.85 6.46
CA ILE A 83 10.46 32.87 7.45
C ILE A 83 11.65 33.23 8.34
N SER A 84 12.35 32.23 8.89
CA SER A 84 13.50 32.45 9.78
C SER A 84 14.65 33.18 9.07
N THR A 85 14.86 32.88 7.79
CA THR A 85 15.87 33.56 6.98
C THR A 85 15.51 35.02 6.77
N ASN A 86 14.26 35.31 6.37
CA ASN A 86 13.79 36.69 6.18
C ASN A 86 13.83 37.50 7.49
N LEU A 87 13.46 36.90 8.62
CA LEU A 87 13.53 37.57 9.93
C LEU A 87 14.97 37.89 10.37
N ARG A 88 15.96 37.07 9.99
CA ARG A 88 17.37 37.36 10.27
C ARG A 88 17.95 38.50 9.42
N HIS A 89 17.30 38.83 8.30
CA HIS A 89 17.72 39.90 7.40
C HIS A 89 17.01 41.23 7.69
N LEU A 90 16.12 41.29 8.69
CA LEU A 90 15.53 42.50 9.25
C LEU A 90 16.33 43.00 10.46
#